data_AF-A0AAW2TLL5-F1
#
_entry.id   AF-A0AAW2TLL5-F1
#
_cell.length_a   1.000
_cell.length_b   1.000
_cell.length_c   1.000
_cell.angle_alpha   90.00
_cell.angle_beta   90.00
_cell.angle_gamma   90.00
#
_symmetry.space_group_name_H-M   'P 1'
#
loop_
_entity.id
_entity.type
_entity.pdbx_description
1 polymer ?
#
loop_
_entity_poly.entity_id
_entity_poly.type
_entity_poly.pdbx_seq_one_letter_code
_entity_poly.pdbx_strand_id
1 'polypeptide(L)'
;MELLDKSGWNEGLVREEFDPINVECILSIPLPSVSRQDEIVWHYGKQGKFSVKTAYSLACELAITASSSNQQNWRLVWDLQLAPKIKLFIWKVCDPIIHLFER
;
A
#
# COMPACT_ATOMS: atom_id res chain seq x y z
N MET A 1 18.28 -0.59 -20.94
CA MET A 1 17.39 -0.37 -22.10
C MET A 1 16.52 0.82 -21.77
N GLU A 2 16.44 1.81 -22.64
CA GLU A 2 15.51 2.93 -22.49
C GLU A 2 14.21 2.55 -23.22
N LEU A 3 13.07 2.64 -22.52
CA LEU A 3 11.74 2.40 -23.08
C LEU A 3 11.25 3.56 -23.97
N LEU A 4 12.04 4.63 -24.04
CA LEU A 4 11.75 5.86 -24.77
C LEU A 4 12.65 5.94 -26.01
N ASP A 5 12.06 6.29 -27.14
CA ASP A 5 12.74 6.73 -28.35
C ASP A 5 12.66 8.27 -28.47
N LYS A 6 13.40 8.86 -29.42
CA LYS A 6 13.53 10.32 -29.63
C LYS A 6 12.20 11.06 -29.78
N SER A 7 11.11 10.36 -30.08
CA SER A 7 9.78 10.93 -30.29
C SER A 7 8.66 10.26 -29.49
N GLY A 8 8.93 9.30 -28.60
CA GLY A 8 7.86 8.63 -27.86
C GLY A 8 8.21 7.30 -27.20
N TRP A 9 7.19 6.50 -26.87
CA TRP A 9 7.36 5.14 -26.38
C TRP A 9 7.91 4.24 -27.49
N ASN A 10 8.88 3.39 -27.16
CA ASN A 10 9.31 2.31 -28.04
C ASN A 10 8.31 1.14 -27.93
N GLU A 11 7.26 1.15 -28.75
CA GLU A 11 6.20 0.14 -28.70
C GLU A 11 6.71 -1.30 -28.84
N GLY A 12 7.77 -1.51 -29.64
CA GLY A 12 8.35 -2.84 -29.84
C GLY A 12 8.91 -3.40 -28.54
N LEU A 13 9.72 -2.61 -27.84
CA LEU A 13 10.28 -3.00 -26.53
C LEU A 13 9.20 -3.12 -25.46
N VAL A 14 8.21 -2.22 -25.45
CA VAL A 14 7.13 -2.27 -24.45
C VAL A 14 6.30 -3.54 -24.60
N ARG A 15 6.00 -3.97 -25.83
CA ARG A 15 5.25 -5.20 -26.11
C ARG A 15 6.04 -6.48 -25.85
N GLU A 16 7.37 -6.42 -25.90
CA GLU A 16 8.25 -7.56 -25.63
C GLU A 16 8.45 -7.78 -24.12
N GLU A 17 8.62 -6.71 -23.35
CA GLU A 17 8.95 -6.80 -21.92
C GLU A 17 7.74 -6.85 -20.97
N PHE A 18 6.56 -6.38 -21.39
CA PHE A 18 5.41 -6.23 -20.51
C PHE A 18 4.20 -7.06 -20.93
N ASP A 19 3.42 -7.50 -19.93
CA ASP A 19 2.13 -8.14 -20.15
C ASP A 19 1.15 -7.23 -20.92
N PRO A 20 0.24 -7.77 -21.74
CA PRO A 20 -0.67 -7.00 -22.59
C PRO A 20 -1.48 -5.94 -21.81
N ILE A 21 -1.89 -6.25 -20.58
CA ILE A 21 -2.62 -5.33 -19.69
C ILE A 21 -1.76 -4.13 -19.32
N ASN A 22 -0.47 -4.37 -19.04
CA ASN A 22 0.48 -3.32 -18.68
C ASN A 22 0.90 -2.52 -19.91
N VAL A 23 1.02 -3.16 -21.08
CA VAL A 23 1.33 -2.49 -22.36
C VAL A 23 0.32 -1.38 -22.65
N GLU A 24 -0.98 -1.68 -22.60
CA GLU A 24 -2.02 -0.68 -22.86
C GLU A 24 -1.96 0.47 -21.84
N CYS A 25 -1.74 0.15 -20.56
CA CYS A 25 -1.56 1.14 -19.51
C CYS A 25 -0.35 2.04 -19.78
N ILE A 26 0.81 1.47 -20.13
CA ILE A 26 2.06 2.21 -20.39
C ILE A 26 1.90 3.13 -21.59
N LEU A 27 1.36 2.63 -22.71
CA LEU A 27 1.18 3.43 -23.93
C LEU A 27 0.15 4.56 -23.74
N SER A 28 -0.74 4.44 -22.76
CA SER A 28 -1.69 5.51 -22.41
C SER A 28 -1.08 6.67 -21.61
N ILE A 29 0.14 6.50 -21.07
CA ILE A 29 0.81 7.54 -20.27
C ILE A 29 1.24 8.68 -21.22
N PRO A 30 0.74 9.91 -21.02
CA PRO A 30 1.10 11.04 -21.86
C PRO A 30 2.56 11.43 -21.63
N LEU A 31 3.35 11.44 -22.71
CA LEU A 31 4.73 11.90 -22.66
C LEU A 31 4.79 13.42 -22.73
N PRO A 32 5.69 14.07 -21.96
CA PRO A 32 5.85 15.50 -22.01
C PRO A 32 6.41 15.94 -23.38
N SER A 33 5.85 17.00 -23.95
CA SER A 33 6.28 17.56 -25.24
C SER A 33 7.67 18.20 -25.21
N VAL A 34 8.18 18.49 -24.01
CA VAL A 34 9.52 19.00 -23.74
C VAL A 34 10.18 18.04 -22.78
N SER A 35 11.43 17.66 -23.07
CA SER A 35 12.23 16.87 -22.14
C SER A 35 12.34 17.60 -20.81
N ARG A 36 11.79 16.98 -19.77
CA ARG A 36 11.97 17.39 -18.37
C ARG A 36 12.78 16.32 -17.67
N GLN A 37 13.55 16.74 -16.68
CA GLN A 37 14.26 15.80 -15.83
C GLN A 37 13.24 15.04 -14.97
N ASP A 38 13.46 13.73 -14.81
CA ASP A 38 12.60 12.91 -13.97
C ASP A 38 12.67 13.39 -12.51
N GLU A 39 11.51 13.55 -11.90
CA GLU A 39 11.36 13.95 -10.50
C GLU A 39 10.57 12.90 -9.73
N ILE A 40 10.95 12.69 -8.47
CA ILE A 40 10.21 11.80 -7.57
C ILE A 40 8.98 12.56 -7.07
N VAL A 41 7.79 12.01 -7.36
CA VAL A 41 6.51 12.63 -7.03
C VAL A 41 5.72 11.76 -6.05
N TRP A 42 5.17 12.39 -5.02
CA TRP A 42 4.28 11.73 -4.06
C TRP A 42 2.85 11.69 -4.60
N HIS A 43 2.42 10.50 -5.07
CA HIS A 43 1.10 10.27 -5.68
C HIS A 43 -0.07 10.67 -4.79
N TYR A 44 0.05 10.50 -3.46
CA TYR A 44 -1.00 10.85 -2.50
C TYR A 44 -1.05 12.35 -2.16
N GLY A 45 -0.16 13.16 -2.74
CA GLY A 45 -0.17 14.62 -2.60
C GLY A 45 -0.81 15.27 -3.83
N LYS A 46 -1.75 16.21 -3.62
CA LYS A 46 -2.40 16.97 -4.72
C LYS A 46 -1.41 17.73 -5.62
N GLN A 47 -0.27 18.15 -5.06
CA GLN A 47 0.80 18.84 -5.79
C GLN A 47 2.01 17.94 -6.02
N GLY A 48 1.89 16.64 -5.77
CA GLY A 48 3.01 15.72 -5.89
C GLY A 48 4.09 15.86 -4.80
N LYS A 49 3.88 16.74 -3.81
CA LYS A 49 4.83 16.97 -2.71
C LYS A 49 4.57 16.03 -1.55
N PHE A 50 5.65 15.47 -1.03
CA PHE A 50 5.60 14.68 0.20
C PHE A 50 5.24 15.58 1.40
N SER A 51 4.39 15.06 2.28
CA SER A 51 4.10 15.67 3.56
C SER A 51 3.85 14.58 4.59
N VAL A 52 4.33 14.79 5.82
CA VAL A 52 4.06 13.89 6.95
C VAL A 52 2.55 13.70 7.13
N LYS A 53 1.74 14.74 6.89
CA LYS A 53 0.28 14.65 6.99
C LYS A 53 -0.32 13.65 6.00
N THR A 54 0.09 13.69 4.73
CA THR A 54 -0.45 12.78 3.70
C THR A 54 0.09 11.36 3.89
N ALA A 55 1.36 11.22 4.29
CA ALA A 55 1.93 9.92 4.63
C ALA A 55 1.24 9.28 5.84
N TYR A 56 0.95 10.04 6.89
CA TYR A 56 0.24 9.55 8.08
C TYR A 56 -1.21 9.18 7.75
N SER A 57 -1.91 9.99 6.97
CA SER A 57 -3.27 9.67 6.49
C SER A 57 -3.30 8.33 5.77
N LEU A 58 -2.35 8.12 4.84
CA LEU A 58 -2.21 6.86 4.12
C LEU A 58 -1.91 5.70 5.07
N ALA A 59 -1.00 5.88 6.04
CA ALA A 59 -0.67 4.85 7.01
C ALA A 59 -1.89 4.46 7.86
N CYS A 60 -2.72 5.43 8.27
CA CYS A 60 -3.96 5.16 8.98
C CYS A 60 -4.98 4.41 8.11
N GLU A 61 -5.17 4.81 6.85
CA GLU A 61 -6.07 4.10 5.92
C GLU A 61 -5.63 2.66 5.70
N LEU A 62 -4.33 2.43 5.47
CA LEU A 62 -3.77 1.09 5.32
C LEU A 62 -3.95 0.26 6.59
N ALA A 63 -3.72 0.85 7.76
CA ALA A 63 -3.95 0.18 9.04
C ALA A 63 -5.43 -0.19 9.24
N ILE A 64 -6.38 0.67 8.83
CA ILE A 64 -7.82 0.38 8.88
C ILE A 64 -8.17 -0.76 7.93
N THR A 65 -7.67 -0.74 6.69
CA THR A 65 -7.91 -1.85 5.73
C THR A 65 -7.27 -3.16 6.17
N ALA A 66 -6.15 -3.11 6.88
CA ALA A 66 -5.53 -4.30 7.47
C ALA A 66 -6.29 -4.81 8.71
N SER A 67 -6.93 -3.91 9.47
CA SER A 67 -7.70 -4.29 10.66
C SER A 67 -9.14 -4.71 10.35
N SER A 68 -9.66 -4.44 9.15
CA SER A 68 -10.98 -4.96 8.74
C SER A 68 -11.00 -6.48 8.56
N SER A 69 -9.85 -7.15 8.41
CA SER A 69 -9.79 -8.62 8.43
C SER A 69 -9.75 -9.22 9.84
N ASN A 70 -9.41 -8.43 10.86
CA ASN A 70 -9.15 -8.89 12.23
C ASN A 70 -10.07 -8.20 13.25
N GLN A 71 -11.35 -7.99 12.93
CA GLN A 71 -12.31 -7.60 13.97
C GLN A 71 -12.62 -8.79 14.90
N GLN A 72 -11.65 -9.12 15.75
CA GLN A 72 -11.81 -10.09 16.82
C GLN A 72 -12.88 -9.56 17.78
N ASN A 73 -14.04 -10.20 17.76
CA ASN A 73 -15.17 -9.82 18.57
C ASN A 73 -14.98 -10.32 20.01
N TRP A 74 -14.27 -9.53 20.84
CA TRP A 74 -13.95 -9.88 22.23
C TRP A 74 -15.18 -10.11 23.11
N ARG A 75 -16.37 -9.65 22.69
CA ARG A 75 -17.62 -9.92 23.41
C ARG A 75 -17.86 -11.40 23.59
N LEU A 76 -17.55 -12.21 22.56
CA LEU A 76 -17.67 -13.66 22.64
C LEU A 76 -16.72 -14.24 23.70
N VAL A 77 -15.45 -13.85 23.67
CA VAL A 77 -14.42 -14.33 24.63
C VAL A 77 -14.79 -14.01 26.08
N TRP A 78 -15.37 -12.82 26.32
CA TRP A 78 -15.75 -12.39 27.66
C TRP A 78 -17.06 -13.03 28.16
N ASP A 79 -17.98 -13.37 27.27
CA ASP A 79 -19.26 -14.02 27.60
C ASP A 79 -19.12 -15.52 27.93
N LEU A 80 -18.05 -16.17 27.45
CA LEU A 80 -17.77 -17.57 27.80
C LEU A 80 -17.56 -17.75 29.32
N GLN A 81 -18.14 -18.81 29.90
CA GLN A 81 -17.94 -19.23 31.30
C GLN A 81 -16.57 -19.92 31.51
N LEU A 82 -15.48 -19.31 31.03
CA LEU A 82 -14.12 -19.81 31.18
C LEU A 82 -13.40 -19.18 32.36
N ALA A 83 -12.41 -19.90 32.90
CA ALA A 83 -11.52 -19.38 33.93
C ALA A 83 -10.82 -18.09 33.45
N PRO A 84 -10.69 -17.06 34.30
CA PRO A 84 -10.08 -15.77 33.93
C PRO A 84 -8.68 -15.89 33.32
N LYS A 85 -7.90 -16.89 33.76
CA LYS A 85 -6.57 -17.19 33.22
C LYS A 85 -6.58 -17.52 31.73
N ILE A 86 -7.61 -18.23 31.26
CA ILE A 86 -7.76 -18.63 29.85
C ILE A 86 -8.19 -17.42 29.01
N LYS A 87 -9.11 -16.60 29.53
CA LYS A 87 -9.52 -15.35 28.86
C LYS A 87 -8.34 -14.40 28.65
N LEU A 88 -7.49 -14.26 29.68
CA LEU A 88 -6.26 -13.46 29.59
C LEU A 88 -5.23 -14.05 28.62
N PHE A 89 -5.12 -15.38 28.56
CA PHE A 89 -4.23 -16.04 27.61
C PHE A 89 -4.68 -15.80 26.16
N ILE A 90 -5.98 -16.01 25.86
CA ILE A 90 -6.56 -15.72 24.54
C ILE A 90 -6.38 -14.24 24.20
N TRP A 91 -6.57 -13.35 25.18
CA TRP A 91 -6.33 -11.93 24.99
C TRP A 91 -4.90 -11.63 24.50
N LYS A 92 -3.90 -12.15 25.21
CA LYS A 92 -2.48 -11.96 24.87
C LYS A 92 -2.06 -12.56 23.53
N VAL A 93 -2.66 -13.68 23.12
CA VAL A 93 -2.31 -14.35 21.85
C VAL A 93 -2.97 -13.66 20.67
N CYS A 94 -4.19 -13.16 20.84
CA CYS A 94 -4.96 -12.56 19.76
C CYS A 94 -4.68 -11.07 19.56
N ASP A 95 -4.10 -10.36 20.54
CA ASP A 95 -3.61 -8.99 20.39
C ASP A 95 -2.17 -9.00 19.87
N PRO A 96 -1.91 -8.80 18.56
CA PRO A 96 -0.55 -8.72 18.01
C PRO A 96 0.23 -7.49 18.49
N ILE A 97 -0.39 -6.60 19.28
CA ILE A 97 0.18 -5.32 19.72
C ILE A 97 1.43 -5.52 20.60
N ILE A 98 1.56 -6.64 21.32
CA ILE A 98 2.68 -6.86 22.24
C ILE A 98 3.97 -7.29 21.53
N HIS A 99 3.91 -7.86 20.33
CA HIS A 99 5.12 -8.28 19.59
C HIS A 99 5.85 -7.13 18.87
N LEU A 100 5.29 -5.91 18.83
CA LEU A 100 5.91 -4.75 18.17
C LEU A 100 6.72 -3.85 19.12
N PHE A 101 6.67 -4.07 20.44
CA PHE A 101 7.32 -3.17 21.41
C PHE A 101 8.68 -3.67 21.95
N GLU A 102 9.14 -4.83 21.48
CA GLU A 102 10.39 -5.47 21.94
C GLU A 102 11.40 -5.69 20.80
N ARG A 103 11.57 -4.69 19.93
CA ARG A 103 12.66 -4.66 18.95
C ARG A 103 13.26 -3.28 18.79
#